data_AF-A0A7V4YU49-F1
#
_entry.id   AF-A0A7V4YU49-F1
#
_cell.length_a   1.000
_cell.length_b   1.000
_cell.length_c   1.000
_cell.angle_alpha   90.00
_cell.angle_beta   90.00
_cell.angle_gamma   90.00
#
_symmetry.space_group_name_H-M   'P 1'
#
loop_
_entity.id
_entity.type
_entity.pdbx_description
1 polymer ?
#
loop_
_entity_poly.entity_id
_entity_poly.type
_entity_poly.pdbx_seq_one_letter_code
_entity_poly.pdbx_strand_id
1 'polypeptide(L)'
;MKRDIRDFADDILLHIETAEKAFERAEKPLKYPSEEVMLMVYCLQIIGEAVKNIPEETRNIYPDIQWKKIAGMRDVLIHHYWGIDLEIVQLTVANRLPELKTAVKQILEDLNAEHK
;
A
#
# COMPACT_ATOMS: atom_id res chain seq x y z
N MET A 1 -11.95 14.80 12.86
CA MET A 1 -12.07 13.48 13.51
C MET A 1 -10.66 12.95 13.71
N LYS A 2 -10.29 12.49 14.92
CA LYS A 2 -8.95 11.93 15.16
C LYS A 2 -8.97 10.47 14.67
N ARG A 3 -8.09 10.12 13.74
CA ARG A 3 -7.95 8.74 13.24
C ARG A 3 -7.14 7.90 14.22
N ASP A 4 -7.44 6.61 14.31
CA ASP A 4 -6.64 5.62 15.03
C ASP A 4 -5.89 4.67 14.07
N ILE A 5 -5.18 3.68 14.64
CA ILE A 5 -4.38 2.74 13.86
C ILE A 5 -5.25 1.85 12.96
N ARG A 6 -6.47 1.49 13.41
CA ARG A 6 -7.38 0.64 12.64
C ARG A 6 -7.85 1.37 11.39
N ASP A 7 -8.14 2.66 11.50
CA ASP A 7 -8.48 3.49 10.34
C ASP A 7 -7.38 3.45 9.27
N PHE A 8 -6.10 3.50 9.65
CA PHE A 8 -4.99 3.43 8.70
C PHE A 8 -4.79 2.03 8.13
N ALA A 9 -4.98 0.99 8.94
CA ALA A 9 -4.90 -0.39 8.47
C ALA A 9 -6.03 -0.70 7.47
N ASP A 10 -7.24 -0.22 7.72
CA ASP A 10 -8.38 -0.34 6.81
C ASP A 10 -8.13 0.38 5.47
N ASP A 11 -7.55 1.59 5.50
CA ASP A 11 -7.13 2.29 4.28
C ASP A 11 -6.15 1.44 3.45
N ILE A 12 -5.15 0.85 4.11
CA ILE A 12 -4.14 0.03 3.44
C ILE A 12 -4.81 -1.18 2.80
N LEU A 13 -5.66 -1.91 3.52
CA LEU A 13 -6.33 -3.09 3.00
C LEU A 13 -7.26 -2.77 1.83
N LEU A 14 -8.06 -1.71 1.96
CA LEU A 14 -8.96 -1.25 0.90
C LEU A 14 -8.19 -0.93 -0.39
N HIS A 15 -7.07 -0.22 -0.29
CA HIS A 15 -6.29 0.18 -1.45
C HIS A 15 -5.43 -0.95 -2.00
N ILE A 16 -5.01 -1.92 -1.18
CA ILE A 16 -4.42 -3.16 -1.69
C ILE A 16 -5.43 -3.91 -2.54
N GLU A 17 -6.64 -4.15 -2.04
CA GLU A 17 -7.67 -4.88 -2.80
C GLU A 17 -8.08 -4.15 -4.07
N THR A 18 -8.12 -2.82 -4.03
CA THR A 18 -8.41 -1.99 -5.21
C THR A 18 -7.28 -2.09 -6.25
N ALA A 19 -6.01 -2.05 -5.82
CA ALA A 19 -4.87 -2.22 -6.70
C ALA A 19 -4.81 -3.63 -7.31
N GLU A 20 -5.08 -4.67 -6.53
CA GLU A 20 -5.14 -6.07 -6.99
C GLU A 20 -6.20 -6.24 -8.09
N LYS A 21 -7.42 -5.73 -7.88
CA LYS A 21 -8.49 -5.75 -8.89
C LYS A 21 -8.14 -4.96 -10.16
N ALA A 22 -7.42 -3.84 -10.01
CA ALA A 22 -6.93 -3.09 -11.15
C ALA A 22 -5.86 -3.87 -11.93
N PHE A 23 -4.95 -4.54 -11.23
CA PHE A 23 -3.92 -5.39 -11.83
C PHE A 23 -4.53 -6.54 -12.64
N GLU A 24 -5.58 -7.20 -12.15
CA GLU A 24 -6.29 -8.26 -12.87
C GLU A 24 -6.91 -7.80 -14.19
N ARG A 25 -7.28 -6.52 -14.29
CA ARG A 25 -7.91 -5.92 -15.48
C ARG A 25 -6.91 -5.28 -16.44
N ALA A 26 -5.69 -5.00 -15.98
CA ALA A 26 -4.71 -4.29 -16.76
C ALA A 26 -4.13 -5.17 -17.87
N GLU A 27 -4.16 -4.67 -19.11
CA GLU A 27 -3.53 -5.33 -20.25
C GLU A 27 -2.00 -5.14 -20.25
N LYS A 28 -1.28 -6.09 -20.86
CA LYS A 28 0.15 -5.99 -21.19
C LYS A 28 0.37 -6.20 -22.69
N PRO A 29 1.33 -5.52 -23.34
CA PRO A 29 2.25 -4.51 -22.83
C PRO A 29 1.69 -3.08 -22.88
N LEU A 30 2.11 -2.24 -21.93
CA LEU A 30 1.66 -0.85 -21.84
C LEU A 30 2.53 0.07 -22.71
N LYS A 31 1.95 0.63 -23.77
CA LYS A 31 2.59 1.73 -24.53
C LYS A 31 2.35 3.10 -23.87
N TYR A 32 1.24 3.22 -23.15
CA TYR A 32 0.79 4.39 -22.40
C TYR A 32 0.14 3.90 -21.10
N PRO A 33 0.05 4.72 -20.05
CA PRO A 33 -0.65 4.34 -18.82
C PRO A 33 -2.13 4.10 -19.10
N SER A 34 -2.63 2.92 -18.73
CA SER A 34 -4.07 2.64 -18.71
C SER A 34 -4.71 3.19 -17.43
N GLU A 35 -6.03 3.28 -17.39
CA GLU A 35 -6.78 3.71 -16.20
C GLU A 35 -6.46 2.81 -15.00
N GLU A 36 -6.33 1.51 -15.22
CA GLU A 36 -5.98 0.52 -14.19
C GLU A 36 -4.61 0.80 -13.59
N VAL A 37 -3.63 1.15 -14.42
CA VAL A 37 -2.27 1.44 -13.97
C VAL A 37 -2.23 2.76 -13.20
N MET A 38 -2.97 3.77 -13.65
CA MET A 38 -3.10 5.01 -12.91
C MET A 38 -3.81 4.80 -11.56
N LEU A 39 -4.82 3.92 -11.51
CA LEU A 39 -5.47 3.52 -10.27
C LEU A 39 -4.49 2.78 -9.33
N MET A 40 -3.64 1.90 -9.85
CA MET A 40 -2.58 1.25 -9.06
C MET A 40 -1.61 2.29 -8.48
N VAL A 41 -1.15 3.26 -9.28
CA VAL A 41 -0.28 4.36 -8.82
C VAL A 41 -0.96 5.17 -7.71
N TYR A 42 -2.24 5.47 -7.84
CA TYR A 42 -3.01 6.16 -6.80
C TYR A 42 -3.11 5.33 -5.51
N CYS A 43 -3.46 4.05 -5.63
CA CYS A 43 -3.56 3.15 -4.47
C CYS A 43 -2.24 3.05 -3.71
N LEU A 44 -1.11 2.91 -4.42
CA LEU A 44 0.22 2.86 -3.81
C LEU A 44 0.56 4.16 -3.05
N GLN A 45 0.13 5.33 -3.54
CA GLN A 45 0.33 6.59 -2.82
C GLN A 45 -0.46 6.63 -1.50
N ILE A 46 -1.72 6.19 -1.52
CA ILE A 46 -2.55 6.13 -0.30
C ILE A 46 -1.98 5.13 0.70
N ILE A 47 -1.55 3.95 0.24
CA ILE A 47 -0.91 2.94 1.09
C ILE A 47 0.35 3.54 1.75
N GLY A 48 1.21 4.21 0.99
CA GLY A 48 2.42 4.84 1.54
C GLY A 48 2.10 5.94 2.56
N GLU A 49 1.05 6.74 2.33
CA GLU A 49 0.60 7.75 3.28
C GLU A 49 0.03 7.13 4.56
N ALA A 50 -0.84 6.13 4.44
CA ALA A 50 -1.42 5.44 5.59
C ALA A 50 -0.32 4.78 6.45
N VAL A 51 0.65 4.10 5.82
CA VAL A 51 1.82 3.53 6.50
C VAL A 51 2.64 4.59 7.24
N LYS A 52 2.84 5.76 6.65
CA LYS A 52 3.58 6.87 7.28
C LYS A 52 2.90 7.37 8.57
N ASN A 53 1.58 7.24 8.65
CA ASN A 53 0.79 7.69 9.80
C ASN A 53 0.64 6.61 10.90
N ILE A 54 1.14 5.38 10.69
CA ILE A 54 1.20 4.36 11.74
C ILE A 54 2.27 4.78 12.78
N PRO A 55 1.93 4.83 14.09
CA PRO A 55 2.88 5.19 15.14
C PRO A 55 4.15 4.33 15.15
N GLU A 56 5.26 4.89 15.63
CA GLU A 56 6.54 4.17 15.68
C GLU A 56 6.47 2.96 16.62
N GLU A 57 5.74 3.09 17.73
CA GLU A 57 5.52 2.04 18.72
C GLU A 57 4.89 0.80 18.06
N THR A 58 3.88 1.00 17.22
CA THR A 58 3.24 -0.09 16.46
C THR A 58 4.21 -0.66 15.42
N ARG A 59 4.93 0.19 14.69
CA ARG A 59 5.90 -0.27 13.68
C ARG A 59 7.01 -1.13 14.28
N ASN A 60 7.42 -0.84 15.51
CA ASN A 60 8.44 -1.61 16.24
C ASN A 60 7.96 -3.00 16.68
N ILE A 61 6.65 -3.22 16.83
CA ILE A 61 6.08 -4.55 17.12
C ILE A 61 6.16 -5.46 15.89
N TYR A 62 6.11 -4.89 14.68
CA TYR A 62 6.16 -5.62 13.41
C TYR A 62 7.40 -5.21 12.58
N PRO A 63 8.63 -5.53 13.03
CA PRO A 63 9.87 -5.05 12.42
C PRO A 63 10.17 -5.68 11.05
N ASP A 64 9.54 -6.81 10.71
CA ASP A 64 9.73 -7.49 9.43
C ASP A 64 9.10 -6.71 8.25
N ILE A 65 8.17 -5.80 8.55
CA ILE A 65 7.57 -4.93 7.54
C ILE A 65 8.55 -3.80 7.20
N GLN A 66 8.83 -3.61 5.91
CA GLN A 66 9.74 -2.55 5.43
C GLN A 66 9.06 -1.16 5.45
N TRP A 67 8.62 -0.70 6.63
CA TRP A 67 7.83 0.52 6.83
C TRP A 67 8.40 1.74 6.12
N LYS A 68 9.71 2.00 6.31
CA LYS A 68 10.39 3.17 5.71
C LYS A 68 10.35 3.11 4.19
N LYS A 69 10.49 1.92 3.60
CA LYS A 69 10.46 1.73 2.14
C LYS A 69 9.06 1.95 1.58
N ILE A 70 8.04 1.43 2.26
CA ILE A 70 6.64 1.59 1.83
C ILE A 70 6.21 3.06 1.94
N ALA A 71 6.57 3.75 3.03
CA ALA A 71 6.33 5.19 3.16
C ALA A 71 7.07 6.00 2.07
N GLY A 72 8.35 5.70 1.84
CA GLY A 72 9.17 6.39 0.84
C GLY A 72 8.73 6.17 -0.61
N MET A 73 8.03 5.06 -0.91
CA MET A 73 7.44 4.82 -2.23
C MET A 73 6.47 5.94 -2.63
N ARG A 74 5.66 6.45 -1.70
CA ARG A 74 4.76 7.60 -1.96
C ARG A 74 5.55 8.79 -2.49
N ASP A 75 6.65 9.14 -1.83
CA ASP A 75 7.46 10.30 -2.20
C ASP A 75 8.04 10.15 -3.61
N VAL A 76 8.42 8.93 -4.02
CA VAL A 76 8.82 8.64 -5.41
C VAL A 76 7.65 8.84 -6.37
N LEU A 77 6.48 8.29 -6.05
CA LEU A 77 5.31 8.34 -6.93
C LEU A 77 4.76 9.77 -7.14
N ILE A 78 4.89 10.66 -6.15
CA ILE A 78 4.41 12.05 -6.26
C ILE A 78 5.48 13.04 -6.72
N HIS A 79 6.73 12.89 -6.27
CA HIS A 79 7.78 13.87 -6.52
C HIS A 79 8.69 13.51 -7.68
N HIS A 80 8.73 12.23 -8.10
CA HIS A 80 9.57 11.76 -9.21
C HIS A 80 8.72 11.11 -10.31
N TYR A 81 7.48 11.59 -10.48
CA TYR A 81 6.48 10.95 -11.34
C TYR A 81 6.90 10.82 -12.81
N TRP A 82 7.79 11.70 -13.29
CA TRP A 82 8.34 11.66 -14.65
C TRP A 82 9.21 10.43 -14.94
N GLY A 83 9.69 9.75 -13.91
CA GLY A 83 10.56 8.58 -14.01
C GLY A 83 9.91 7.28 -13.54
N ILE A 84 8.59 7.26 -13.33
CA ILE A 84 7.91 6.04 -12.89
C ILE A 84 7.91 5.01 -14.01
N ASP A 85 8.44 3.83 -13.71
CA ASP A 85 8.30 2.64 -14.53
C ASP A 85 6.97 1.93 -14.20
N LEU A 86 6.06 1.91 -15.18
CA LEU A 86 4.72 1.33 -15.03
C LEU A 86 4.75 -0.20 -14.86
N GLU A 87 5.76 -0.86 -15.40
CA GLU A 87 5.95 -2.30 -15.19
C GLU A 87 6.36 -2.56 -13.74
N ILE A 88 7.24 -1.72 -13.18
CA ILE A 88 7.61 -1.79 -11.76
C ILE A 88 6.40 -1.55 -10.83
N VAL A 89 5.49 -0.64 -11.20
CA VAL A 89 4.22 -0.45 -10.47
C VAL A 89 3.42 -1.74 -10.44
N GLN A 90 3.16 -2.34 -11.60
CA GLN A 90 2.42 -3.60 -11.71
C GLN A 90 3.11 -4.75 -10.95
N LEU A 91 4.44 -4.86 -11.05
CA LEU A 91 5.22 -5.86 -10.30
C LEU A 91 5.16 -5.65 -8.79
N THR A 92 5.10 -4.39 -8.34
CA THR A 92 4.94 -4.07 -6.92
C THR A 92 3.57 -4.52 -6.43
N VAL A 93 2.52 -4.25 -7.20
CA VAL A 93 1.16 -4.72 -6.88
C VAL A 93 1.11 -6.24 -6.83
N ALA A 94 1.65 -6.94 -7.82
CA ALA A 94 1.60 -8.40 -7.89
C ALA A 94 2.43 -9.12 -6.82
N ASN A 95 3.61 -8.58 -6.46
CA ASN A 95 4.61 -9.34 -5.69
C ASN A 95 4.90 -8.77 -4.29
N ARG A 96 4.41 -7.57 -3.95
CA ARG A 96 4.72 -6.93 -2.65
C ARG A 96 3.47 -6.63 -1.84
N LEU A 97 2.38 -6.22 -2.49
CA LEU A 97 1.14 -5.95 -1.77
C LEU A 97 0.54 -7.18 -1.09
N PRO A 98 0.62 -8.41 -1.62
CA PRO A 98 0.13 -9.60 -0.90
C PRO A 98 0.83 -9.83 0.44
N GLU A 99 2.14 -9.60 0.51
CA GLU A 99 2.92 -9.71 1.75
C GLU A 99 2.47 -8.65 2.77
N LEU A 100 2.34 -7.40 2.33
CA LEU A 100 1.84 -6.31 3.18
C LEU A 100 0.40 -6.56 3.65
N LYS A 101 -0.47 -7.09 2.78
CA LYS A 101 -1.86 -7.41 3.09
C LYS A 101 -1.96 -8.38 4.25
N THR A 102 -1.20 -9.48 4.20
CA THR A 102 -1.15 -10.48 5.26
C THR A 102 -0.69 -9.86 6.58
N ALA A 103 0.38 -9.06 6.53
CA ALA A 103 0.92 -8.43 7.72
C ALA A 103 -0.08 -7.43 8.36
N VAL A 104 -0.74 -6.59 7.55
CA VAL A 104 -1.72 -5.62 8.05
C VAL A 104 -2.99 -6.29 8.58
N LYS A 105 -3.41 -7.42 8.00
CA LYS A 105 -4.50 -8.22 8.57
C LYS A 105 -4.15 -8.73 9.97
N GLN A 106 -2.93 -9.24 10.16
CA GLN A 106 -2.46 -9.66 11.48
C GLN A 106 -2.50 -8.50 12.49
N ILE A 107 -2.01 -7.32 12.09
CA ILE A 107 -2.05 -6.12 12.94
C ILE A 107 -3.48 -5.80 13.39
N LEU A 108 -4.45 -5.84 12.48
CA LEU A 108 -5.86 -5.61 12.82
C LEU A 108 -6.43 -6.67 13.77
N GLU A 109 -6.08 -7.94 13.55
CA GLU A 109 -6.50 -9.02 14.45
C GLU A 109 -5.95 -8.83 15.86
N ASP A 110 -4.67 -8.51 15.99
CA ASP A 110 -4.00 -8.28 17.28
C ASP A 110 -4.61 -7.07 18.02
N LEU A 111 -4.84 -5.96 17.31
CA LEU A 111 -5.50 -4.77 17.86
C LEU A 111 -6.93 -5.05 18.32
N ASN A 112 -7.64 -5.95 17.64
CA ASN A 112 -9.00 -6.33 18.02
C ASN A 112 -9.02 -7.33 19.18
N ALA A 113 -7.98 -8.15 19.33
CA ALA A 113 -7.81 -9.07 20.45
C ALA A 113 -7.47 -8.34 21.76
N GLU A 114 -6.68 -7.26 21.72
CA GLU A 114 -6.35 -6.44 22.90
C GLU A 114 -7.56 -5.66 23.49
N HIS A 115 -8.65 -5.54 22.73
CA HIS A 115 -9.88 -4.86 23.15
C HIS A 115 -11.00 -5.83 23.58
N LYS A 116 -10.70 -7.13 23.71
CA LYS A 116 -11.56 -8.13 24.38
C LYS A 116 -11.13 -8.33 25.82
#